data_AF-A0A3S0GC19-F1
#
_entry.id   AF-A0A3S0GC19-F1
#
_cell.length_a   1.000
_cell.length_b   1.000
_cell.length_c   1.000
_cell.angle_alpha   90.00
_cell.angle_beta   90.00
_cell.angle_gamma   90.00
#
_symmetry.space_group_name_H-M   'P 1'
#
loop_
_entity.id
_entity.type
_entity.pdbx_description
1 polymer ?
#
loop_
_entity_poly.entity_id
_entity_poly.type
_entity_poly.pdbx_seq_one_letter_code
_entity_poly.pdbx_strand_id
1 'polypeptide(L)' 'MTEDQIKHMVNRFLGWKLPRDTFNPDCGISFDKEPYNAHTAHPALYEPSGTNLFDATQADAMVRYMLDGLPVA' A
#
# COMPACT_ATOMS: atom_id res chain seq x y z
N MET A 1 2.40 16.98 -8.84
CA MET A 1 1.35 17.08 -7.81
C MET A 1 1.65 18.31 -6.98
N THR A 2 0.67 19.16 -6.73
CA THR A 2 0.82 20.27 -5.77
C THR A 2 0.67 19.76 -4.34
N GLU A 3 1.08 20.57 -3.35
CA GLU A 3 0.88 20.25 -1.93
C GLU A 3 -0.59 20.04 -1.58
N ASP A 4 -1.48 20.87 -2.15
CA ASP A 4 -2.93 20.74 -1.92
C ASP A 4 -3.49 19.43 -2.51
N GLN A 5 -2.98 19.01 -3.67
CA GLN A 5 -3.35 17.72 -4.27
C GLN A 5 -2.85 16.53 -3.42
N ILE A 6 -1.59 16.59 -2.93
CA ILE A 6 -1.04 15.53 -2.06
C ILE A 6 -1.86 15.44 -0.77
N LYS A 7 -2.11 16.58 -0.12
CA LYS A 7 -2.90 16.67 1.10
C LYS A 7 -4.32 16.12 0.91
N HIS A 8 -4.96 16.43 -0.23
CA HIS A 8 -6.26 15.86 -0.60
C HIS A 8 -6.19 14.33 -0.69
N MET A 9 -5.26 13.80 -1.48
CA MET A 9 -5.12 12.35 -1.67
C MET A 9 -4.83 11.61 -0.36
N VAL A 10 -3.98 12.17 0.53
CA VAL A 10 -3.70 11.57 1.85
C VAL A 10 -4.94 11.57 2.74
N ASN A 11 -5.67 12.67 2.80
CA ASN A 11 -6.92 12.73 3.59
C ASN A 11 -7.95 11.73 3.08
N ARG A 12 -8.08 11.59 1.76
CA ARG A 12 -8.95 10.57 1.15
C ARG A 12 -8.44 9.19 1.50
N PHE A 13 -7.18 8.87 1.28
CA PHE A 13 -6.59 7.56 1.60
C PHE A 13 -6.92 7.10 3.03
N LEU A 14 -6.79 7.98 4.03
CA LEU A 14 -7.11 7.67 5.43
C LEU A 14 -8.61 7.43 5.69
N GLY A 15 -9.50 7.93 4.82
CA GLY A 15 -10.94 7.69 4.84
C GLY A 15 -11.38 6.45 4.06
N TRP A 16 -10.49 5.79 3.31
CA TRP A 16 -10.82 4.59 2.54
C TRP A 16 -11.13 3.42 3.48
N LYS A 17 -12.28 2.78 3.28
CA LYS A 17 -12.65 1.59 4.04
C LYS A 17 -12.01 0.36 3.40
N LEU A 18 -11.28 -0.40 4.21
CA LEU A 18 -10.68 -1.67 3.79
C LEU A 18 -11.78 -2.69 3.42
N PRO A 19 -11.71 -3.31 2.22
CA PRO A 19 -12.67 -4.34 1.80
C PRO A 19 -12.62 -5.57 2.70
N ARG A 20 -13.72 -5.91 3.38
CA ARG A 20 -13.70 -6.94 4.43
C ARG A 20 -13.51 -8.39 3.94
N ASP A 21 -13.90 -8.66 2.71
CA ASP A 21 -13.93 -10.00 2.10
C ASP A 21 -12.59 -10.45 1.53
N THR A 22 -11.72 -9.50 1.25
CA THR A 22 -10.55 -9.70 0.37
C THR A 22 -9.32 -8.94 0.84
N PHE A 23 -9.47 -8.01 1.81
CA PHE A 23 -8.31 -7.44 2.51
C PHE A 23 -7.63 -8.51 3.35
N ASN A 24 -6.46 -8.93 2.89
CA ASN A 24 -5.64 -9.93 3.55
C ASN A 24 -4.25 -9.34 3.79
N PRO A 25 -4.05 -8.57 4.87
CA PRO A 25 -2.77 -7.91 5.13
C PRO A 25 -1.66 -8.96 5.13
N ASP A 26 -0.68 -8.73 4.27
CA ASP A 26 0.46 -9.62 4.02
C ASP A 26 0.10 -11.04 3.57
N CYS A 27 -1.15 -11.38 3.25
CA CYS A 27 -1.59 -12.76 2.96
C CYS A 27 -1.22 -13.77 4.07
N GLY A 28 -1.12 -13.31 5.33
CA GLY A 28 -0.61 -14.11 6.44
C GLY A 28 0.92 -14.29 6.44
N ILE A 29 1.65 -13.55 5.62
CA ILE A 29 3.11 -13.48 5.65
C ILE A 29 3.53 -12.67 6.88
N SER A 30 4.43 -13.23 7.66
CA SER A 30 5.13 -12.54 8.74
C SER A 30 6.56 -12.29 8.28
N PHE A 31 7.08 -11.10 8.56
CA PHE A 31 8.48 -10.77 8.28
C PHE A 31 9.28 -10.84 9.56
N ASP A 32 10.34 -11.66 9.53
CA ASP A 32 11.35 -11.61 10.58
C ASP A 32 12.15 -10.31 10.46
N LYS A 33 12.47 -9.73 11.61
CA LYS A 33 13.30 -8.52 11.70
C LYS A 33 14.74 -8.79 11.22
N GLU A 34 15.17 -10.05 11.26
CA GLU A 34 16.49 -10.44 10.80
C GLU A 34 16.54 -10.52 9.26
N PRO A 35 17.63 -10.05 8.63
CA PRO A 35 17.84 -10.24 7.21
C PRO A 35 17.81 -11.73 6.85
N TYR A 36 17.19 -12.07 5.72
CA TYR A 36 17.40 -13.41 5.17
C TYR A 36 18.85 -13.54 4.69
N ASN A 37 19.37 -14.77 4.73
CA ASN A 37 20.78 -15.08 4.44
C ASN A 37 21.79 -14.33 5.34
N ALA A 38 21.40 -14.01 6.58
CA ALA A 38 22.24 -13.26 7.54
C ALA A 38 23.67 -13.82 7.73
N HIS A 39 23.86 -15.12 7.53
CA HIS A 39 25.15 -15.80 7.70
C HIS A 39 25.95 -15.97 6.39
N THR A 40 25.60 -15.21 5.36
CA THR A 40 26.25 -15.26 4.03
C THR A 40 26.88 -13.91 3.68
N ALA A 41 27.61 -13.84 2.56
CA ALA A 41 28.16 -12.59 2.06
C ALA A 41 27.10 -11.58 1.56
N HIS A 42 25.84 -12.00 1.44
CA HIS A 42 24.76 -11.21 0.84
C HIS A 42 23.49 -11.27 1.71
N PRO A 43 23.51 -10.71 2.93
CA PRO A 43 22.30 -10.54 3.72
C PRO A 43 21.35 -9.53 3.05
N ALA A 44 20.04 -9.74 3.15
CA ALA A 44 19.05 -8.84 2.59
C ALA A 44 17.75 -8.81 3.42
N LEU A 45 17.04 -7.67 3.36
CA LEU A 45 15.80 -7.46 4.10
C LEU A 45 14.58 -7.92 3.29
N TYR A 46 13.53 -8.33 3.99
CA TYR A 46 12.24 -8.61 3.37
C TYR A 46 11.54 -7.30 2.99
N GLU A 47 11.59 -6.93 1.72
CA GLU A 47 10.95 -5.71 1.17
C GLU A 47 9.94 -6.10 0.07
N PRO A 48 8.79 -6.69 0.44
CA PRO A 48 7.78 -7.05 -0.55
C PRO A 48 7.26 -5.80 -1.28
N SER A 49 7.03 -5.95 -2.58
CA SER A 49 6.30 -4.97 -3.39
C SER A 49 5.22 -5.71 -4.19
N GLY A 50 4.10 -5.03 -4.48
CA GLY A 50 2.91 -5.68 -5.04
C GLY A 50 2.00 -6.20 -3.93
N THR A 51 0.75 -5.78 -3.98
CA THR A 51 -0.17 -5.86 -2.85
C THR A 51 -0.74 -7.26 -2.70
N ASN A 52 -0.19 -8.03 -1.78
CA ASN A 52 -1.01 -9.01 -1.06
C ASN A 52 -2.14 -8.32 -0.26
N LEU A 53 -2.14 -6.99 -0.16
CA LEU A 53 -3.21 -6.18 0.44
C LEU A 53 -4.50 -6.10 -0.39
N PHE A 54 -4.39 -5.92 -1.71
CA PHE A 54 -5.51 -5.61 -2.62
C PHE A 54 -5.33 -6.33 -3.96
N ASP A 55 -6.43 -6.81 -4.54
CA ASP A 55 -6.44 -7.18 -5.95
C ASP A 55 -6.40 -5.93 -6.86
N ALA A 56 -6.20 -6.14 -8.17
CA ALA A 56 -6.08 -5.05 -9.14
C ALA A 56 -7.33 -4.15 -9.20
N THR A 57 -8.53 -4.71 -9.02
CA THR A 57 -9.80 -3.97 -9.03
C THR A 57 -9.90 -3.07 -7.82
N GLN A 58 -9.49 -3.58 -6.65
CA GLN A 58 -9.48 -2.83 -5.40
C GLN A 58 -8.45 -1.71 -5.40
N ALA A 59 -7.26 -1.99 -5.94
CA ALA A 59 -6.23 -0.97 -6.10
C ALA A 59 -6.71 0.17 -7.01
N ASP A 60 -7.34 -0.15 -8.16
CA ASP A 60 -7.94 0.86 -9.05
C ASP A 60 -9.02 1.67 -8.32
N ALA A 61 -9.93 1.00 -7.60
CA ALA A 61 -11.00 1.68 -6.86
C ALA A 61 -10.44 2.62 -5.77
N MET A 62 -9.43 2.20 -5.02
CA MET A 62 -8.77 3.02 -4.01
C MET A 62 -8.10 4.25 -4.64
N VAL A 63 -7.39 4.08 -5.76
CA VAL A 63 -6.77 5.19 -6.50
C VAL A 63 -7.82 6.17 -7.01
N ARG A 64 -8.90 5.69 -7.63
CA ARG A 64 -10.00 6.57 -8.08
C ARG A 64 -10.63 7.34 -6.93
N TYR A 65 -10.81 6.70 -5.78
CA TYR A 65 -11.33 7.35 -4.60
C TYR A 65 -10.41 8.46 -4.04
N MET A 66 -9.09 8.29 -4.15
CA MET A 66 -8.13 9.36 -3.83
C MET A 66 -8.18 10.53 -4.82
N LEU A 67 -8.46 10.25 -6.09
CA LEU A 67 -8.53 11.26 -7.17
C LEU A 67 -9.88 11.98 -7.24
N ASP A 68 -10.93 11.41 -6.65
CA ASP A 68 -12.25 12.04 -6.58
C ASP A 68 -12.18 13.39 -5.84
N GLY A 69 -12.61 14.46 -6.51
CA GLY A 69 -12.54 15.84 -6.00
C GLY A 69 -11.14 16.45 -5.94
N LEU A 70 -10.15 15.88 -6.65
CA LEU A 70 -8.78 16.40 -6.67
C LEU A 70 -8.75 17.88 -7.13
N PRO A 71 -8.13 18.81 -6.38
CA PRO A 71 -8.05 20.20 -6.78
C PRO A 71 -7.20 20.38 -8.05
N VAL A 72 -7.49 21.45 -8.80
CA VAL A 72 -6.69 21.83 -9.97
C VAL A 72 -5.26 22.18 -9.52
N ALA A 73 -4.28 21.85 -10.36
CA ALA A 73 -2.86 22.11 -10.11
C ALA A 73 -2.50 23.59 -10.21
#